data_AF-A0AAW0X3F7-F1
#
_entry.id   AF-A0AAW0X3F7-F1
#
_cell.length_a   1.000
_cell.length_b   1.000
_cell.length_c   1.000
_cell.angle_alpha   90.00
_cell.angle_beta   90.00
_cell.angle_gamma   90.00
#
_symmetry.space_group_name_H-M   'P 1'
#
loop_
_entity.id
_entity.type
_entity.pdbx_description
1 polymer ?
#
loop_
_entity_poly.entity_id
_entity_poly.type
_entity_poly.pdbx_seq_one_letter_code
_entity_poly.pdbx_strand_id
1 'polypeptide(L)'
;KFHDQLKSILMADTSSGCSQVLGILLLLTATLTNADLSLVTTEGEFVISFDGNEVFHHTIVDPIIWVGYGSTNFTESLGNFEVEDEVLTKVPLVQFEVADNSPDLITLHLQPAESDTVDITLVVKVDSQADDSPSVLMHTEYSIDNNTFNRIWVRFSAEQDEQVWGGGEQYTYLNLRGHYFPIWTSEQGVGRDGGIIANISDLDGGAGGHYYTTYWPQASFLSSRRYSIIIS
;
A
#
# COMPACT_ATOMS: atom_id res chain seq x y z
N LYS A 1 -18.96 9.84 -3.48
CA LYS A 1 -18.23 10.37 -2.29
C LYS A 1 -17.85 9.24 -1.31
N PHE A 2 -17.51 8.04 -1.80
CA PHE A 2 -17.08 6.89 -0.98
C PHE A 2 -16.20 5.95 -1.82
N HIS A 3 -15.12 6.49 -2.38
CA HIS A 3 -14.06 5.74 -3.07
C HIS A 3 -12.75 6.27 -2.51
N ASP A 4 -12.17 5.50 -1.60
CA ASP A 4 -10.88 5.71 -0.94
C ASP A 4 -11.06 5.03 0.41
N GLN A 5 -10.27 4.03 0.78
CA GLN A 5 -9.81 3.73 2.16
C GLN A 5 -8.97 2.44 2.27
N LEU A 6 -8.19 2.10 1.24
CA LEU A 6 -6.91 1.40 1.43
C LEU A 6 -5.87 2.16 0.62
N LYS A 7 -5.23 3.14 1.27
CA LYS A 7 -4.10 3.90 0.73
C LYS A 7 -2.87 3.49 1.52
N SER A 8 -2.00 2.67 0.94
CA SER A 8 -0.65 2.48 1.47
C SER A 8 0.24 3.58 0.90
N ILE A 9 0.85 4.38 1.77
CA ILE A 9 1.98 5.25 1.41
C ILE A 9 3.24 4.43 1.66
N LEU A 10 3.98 4.15 0.60
CA LEU A 10 5.32 3.61 0.71
C LEU A 10 6.31 4.75 0.44
N MET A 11 7.17 5.00 1.43
CA MET A 11 8.33 5.87 1.24
C MET A 11 9.45 5.01 0.67
N ALA A 12 9.89 5.31 -0.55
CA ALA A 12 11.06 4.70 -1.15
C ALA A 12 12.27 5.64 -0.96
N ASP A 13 13.37 5.13 -0.43
CA ASP A 13 14.63 5.87 -0.35
C ASP A 13 15.28 5.95 -1.73
N THR A 14 15.15 7.09 -2.40
CA THR A 14 15.66 7.31 -3.76
C THR A 14 17.11 7.82 -3.82
N SER A 15 17.93 7.50 -2.83
CA SER A 15 19.29 8.03 -2.72
C SER A 15 20.31 7.51 -3.75
N SER A 16 19.94 6.61 -4.67
CA SER A 16 20.86 6.12 -5.72
C SER A 16 20.20 6.10 -7.10
N GLY A 17 20.88 6.68 -8.10
CA GLY A 17 20.48 6.71 -9.52
C GLY A 17 20.57 5.34 -10.22
N CYS A 18 20.13 4.30 -9.54
CA CYS A 18 19.98 2.93 -10.04
C CYS A 18 18.49 2.66 -10.20
N SER A 19 18.09 1.86 -11.20
CA SER A 19 16.72 1.33 -11.31
C SER A 19 16.32 0.75 -9.95
N GLN A 20 15.27 1.30 -9.35
CA GLN A 20 14.79 0.84 -8.05
C GLN A 20 13.60 -0.09 -8.25
N VAL A 21 13.63 -1.16 -7.47
CA VAL A 21 12.74 -2.31 -7.54
C VAL A 21 11.99 -2.28 -6.21
N LEU A 22 10.75 -1.77 -6.20
CA LEU A 22 9.88 -1.86 -5.03
C LEU A 22 8.99 -3.10 -5.17
N GLY A 23 9.24 -4.12 -4.33
CA GLY A 23 8.51 -5.38 -4.37
C GLY A 23 7.36 -5.45 -3.38
N ILE A 24 6.13 -5.19 -3.83
CA ILE A 24 4.94 -5.37 -2.99
C ILE A 24 4.51 -6.84 -3.01
N LEU A 25 4.93 -7.65 -2.04
CA LEU A 25 4.55 -9.07 -1.97
C LEU A 25 3.06 -9.30 -1.62
N LEU A 26 2.18 -9.31 -2.61
CA LEU A 26 0.74 -9.47 -2.44
C LEU A 26 0.28 -10.94 -2.17
N LEU A 27 0.52 -11.47 -0.99
CA LEU A 27 0.09 -12.83 -0.62
C LEU A 27 -1.45 -12.98 -0.47
N LEU A 28 -2.18 -13.06 -1.59
CA LEU A 28 -3.58 -13.47 -1.63
C LEU A 28 -3.66 -14.98 -1.44
N THR A 29 -3.84 -15.43 -0.20
CA THR A 29 -4.03 -16.85 0.10
C THR A 29 -5.50 -17.21 -0.03
N ALA A 30 -5.85 -17.93 -1.09
CA ALA A 30 -7.18 -18.50 -1.23
C ALA A 30 -7.24 -19.90 -0.63
N THR A 31 -8.38 -20.22 -0.01
CA THR A 31 -8.67 -21.58 0.50
C THR A 31 -9.02 -22.58 -0.62
N LEU A 32 -8.99 -22.17 -1.89
CA LEU A 32 -9.46 -22.96 -3.02
C LEU A 32 -8.30 -23.44 -3.89
N THR A 33 -8.44 -24.66 -4.41
CA THR A 33 -7.37 -25.44 -5.06
C THR A 33 -6.99 -24.96 -6.45
N ASN A 34 -7.68 -23.96 -7.01
CA ASN A 34 -7.40 -23.41 -8.34
C ASN A 34 -7.25 -21.89 -8.22
N ALA A 35 -6.02 -21.40 -8.40
CA ALA A 35 -5.74 -19.98 -8.54
C ALA A 35 -6.24 -19.50 -9.91
N ASP A 36 -7.18 -18.57 -9.93
CA ASP A 36 -7.72 -17.97 -11.15
C ASP A 36 -7.37 -16.49 -11.20
N LEU A 37 -6.28 -16.17 -11.91
CA LEU A 37 -5.87 -14.81 -12.20
C LEU A 37 -6.47 -14.35 -13.52
N SER A 38 -7.17 -13.22 -13.50
CA SER A 38 -7.83 -12.68 -14.69
C SER A 38 -7.63 -11.17 -14.85
N LEU A 39 -7.53 -10.75 -16.10
CA LEU A 39 -7.47 -9.36 -16.53
C LEU A 39 -8.62 -9.08 -17.49
N VAL A 40 -9.45 -8.08 -17.17
CA VAL A 40 -10.44 -7.51 -18.09
C VAL A 40 -10.03 -6.08 -18.41
N THR A 41 -10.02 -5.71 -19.69
CA THR A 41 -9.65 -4.36 -20.13
C THR A 41 -10.72 -3.75 -21.03
N THR A 42 -10.89 -2.44 -20.90
CA THR A 42 -11.62 -1.59 -21.85
C THR A 42 -10.79 -0.33 -22.10
N GLU A 43 -11.30 0.62 -22.89
CA GLU A 43 -10.60 1.88 -23.16
C GLU A 43 -10.44 2.70 -21.87
N GLY A 44 -9.21 2.80 -21.36
CA GLY A 44 -8.88 3.56 -20.15
C GLY A 44 -9.28 2.90 -18.83
N GLU A 45 -9.60 1.61 -18.84
CA GLU A 45 -9.96 0.84 -17.65
C GLU A 45 -9.37 -0.57 -17.68
N PHE A 46 -8.91 -1.03 -16.53
CA PHE A 46 -8.61 -2.44 -16.33
C PHE A 46 -9.05 -2.93 -14.95
N VAL A 47 -9.37 -4.21 -14.89
CA VAL A 47 -9.74 -4.91 -13.68
C VAL A 47 -8.88 -6.18 -13.57
N ILE A 48 -8.14 -6.31 -12.47
CA ILE A 48 -7.41 -7.53 -12.12
C ILE A 48 -8.16 -8.22 -10.98
N SER A 49 -8.54 -9.47 -11.20
CA SER A 49 -9.19 -10.30 -10.21
C SER A 49 -8.39 -11.58 -9.93
N PHE A 50 -8.44 -12.02 -8.67
CA PHE A 50 -7.85 -13.26 -8.21
C PHE A 50 -8.91 -14.08 -7.46
N ASP A 51 -9.19 -15.29 -7.93
CA ASP A 51 -10.24 -16.17 -7.40
C ASP A 51 -11.62 -15.49 -7.30
N GLY A 52 -11.94 -14.68 -8.31
CA GLY A 52 -13.17 -13.89 -8.37
C GLY A 52 -13.21 -12.68 -7.44
N ASN A 53 -12.15 -12.42 -6.65
CA ASN A 53 -12.02 -11.20 -5.89
C ASN A 53 -11.33 -10.13 -6.75
N GLU A 54 -12.01 -9.02 -6.95
CA GLU A 54 -11.38 -7.83 -7.53
C GLU A 54 -10.28 -7.31 -6.59
N VAL A 55 -9.06 -7.24 -7.12
CA VAL A 55 -7.86 -6.76 -6.41
C VAL A 55 -7.54 -5.33 -6.82
N PHE A 56 -7.61 -5.07 -8.13
CA PHE A 56 -7.37 -3.76 -8.71
C PHE A 56 -8.48 -3.40 -9.67
N HIS A 57 -8.98 -2.18 -9.54
CA HIS A 57 -9.85 -1.54 -10.52
C HIS A 57 -9.30 -0.16 -10.83
N HIS A 58 -8.78 -0.04 -12.04
CA HIS A 58 -8.19 1.19 -12.55
C HIS A 58 -9.14 1.83 -13.55
N THR A 59 -9.32 3.14 -13.43
CA THR A 59 -9.88 3.98 -14.50
C THR A 59 -9.08 5.27 -14.63
N ILE A 60 -9.26 6.01 -15.73
CA ILE A 60 -8.63 7.33 -15.91
C ILE A 60 -8.98 8.30 -14.75
N VAL A 61 -10.21 8.24 -14.23
CA VAL A 61 -10.68 9.11 -13.15
C VAL A 61 -10.39 8.55 -11.75
N ASP A 62 -10.10 7.25 -11.68
CA ASP A 62 -9.86 6.52 -10.45
C ASP A 62 -8.67 5.55 -10.65
N PRO A 63 -7.44 6.07 -10.78
CA PRO A 63 -6.26 5.25 -11.03
C PRO A 63 -5.88 4.45 -9.79
N ILE A 64 -5.15 3.35 -9.97
CA ILE A 64 -4.69 2.53 -8.84
C ILE A 64 -3.31 2.94 -8.30
N ILE A 65 -2.50 3.65 -9.08
CA ILE A 65 -1.13 4.01 -8.72
C ILE A 65 -0.90 5.51 -8.92
N TRP A 66 -0.24 6.12 -7.93
CA TRP A 66 0.34 7.46 -8.04
C TRP A 66 1.80 7.41 -7.63
N VAL A 67 2.60 8.27 -8.24
CA VAL A 67 3.97 8.56 -7.82
C VAL A 67 4.08 10.01 -7.39
N GLY A 68 5.06 10.33 -6.56
CA GLY A 68 5.19 11.70 -6.07
C GLY A 68 6.47 11.96 -5.32
N TYR A 69 6.67 13.23 -5.03
CA TYR A 69 7.80 13.74 -4.29
C TYR A 69 7.30 14.45 -3.04
N GLY A 70 8.01 14.28 -1.95
CA GLY A 70 7.73 14.96 -0.70
C GLY A 70 8.96 15.06 0.18
N SER A 71 8.79 15.78 1.28
CA SER A 71 9.77 15.88 2.35
C SER A 71 9.17 15.29 3.63
N THR A 72 9.90 14.40 4.27
CA THR A 72 9.53 13.88 5.61
C THR A 72 10.48 14.49 6.61
N ASN A 73 9.95 15.17 7.62
CA ASN A 73 10.68 15.51 8.82
C ASN A 73 10.27 14.57 9.94
N PHE A 74 11.25 14.06 10.68
CA PHE A 74 11.00 13.25 11.86
C PHE A 74 11.86 13.76 13.01
N THR A 75 11.23 13.92 14.17
CA THR A 75 11.91 14.27 15.42
C THR A 75 11.74 13.10 16.38
N GLU A 76 12.84 12.68 16.99
CA GLU A 76 12.86 11.59 17.97
C GLU A 76 13.10 12.15 19.37
N SER A 77 12.34 11.64 20.35
CA SER A 77 12.59 11.90 21.77
C SER A 77 12.21 10.67 22.60
N LEU A 78 13.23 10.01 23.15
CA LEU A 78 13.07 8.85 24.03
C LEU A 78 12.24 7.71 23.41
N GLY A 79 12.40 7.49 22.10
CA GLY A 79 11.65 6.47 21.34
C GLY A 79 10.26 6.91 20.84
N ASN A 80 9.81 8.12 21.20
CA ASN A 80 8.65 8.75 20.59
C ASN A 80 9.08 9.46 19.31
N PHE A 81 8.26 9.34 18.26
CA PHE A 81 8.51 9.97 16.96
C PHE A 81 7.36 10.90 16.61
N GLU A 82 7.70 12.15 16.33
CA GLU A 82 6.83 13.08 15.64
C GLU A 82 7.22 13.09 14.16
N VAL A 83 6.32 12.62 13.30
CA VAL A 83 6.56 12.48 11.86
C VAL A 83 5.63 13.44 11.11
N GLU A 84 6.23 14.40 10.43
CA GLU A 84 5.55 15.35 9.56
C GLU A 84 5.91 15.05 8.10
N ASP A 85 4.91 14.73 7.28
CA ASP A 85 5.09 14.45 5.86
C ASP A 85 4.44 15.54 5.01
N GLU A 86 5.25 16.17 4.15
CA GLU A 86 4.80 17.16 3.18
C GLU A 86 4.85 16.55 1.77
N VAL A 87 3.67 16.36 1.16
CA VAL A 87 3.56 15.89 -0.23
C VAL A 87 3.61 17.08 -1.18
N LEU A 88 4.70 17.21 -1.93
CA LEU A 88 4.93 18.32 -2.86
C LEU A 88 4.35 18.04 -4.25
N THR A 89 4.48 16.79 -4.72
CA THR A 89 3.89 16.34 -5.99
C THR A 89 3.20 15.01 -5.81
N LYS A 90 2.09 14.84 -6.55
CA LYS A 90 1.36 13.57 -6.64
C LYS A 90 0.78 13.45 -8.03
N VAL A 91 1.35 12.55 -8.82
CA VAL A 91 1.05 12.35 -10.24
C VAL A 91 0.35 11.00 -10.40
N PRO A 92 -0.87 10.97 -10.95
CA PRO A 92 -1.57 9.73 -11.24
C PRO A 92 -0.98 9.05 -12.47
N LEU A 93 -0.84 7.72 -12.43
CA LEU A 93 -0.58 6.92 -13.62
C LEU A 93 -1.94 6.48 -14.18
N VAL A 94 -2.36 7.03 -15.31
CA VAL A 94 -3.71 6.88 -15.89
C VAL A 94 -3.72 6.21 -17.26
N GLN A 95 -2.55 6.11 -17.89
CA GLN A 95 -2.36 5.35 -19.11
C GLN A 95 -1.80 3.97 -18.75
N PHE A 96 -2.19 2.95 -19.51
CA PHE A 96 -1.62 1.62 -19.35
C PHE A 96 -1.50 0.88 -20.68
N GLU A 97 -0.53 -0.03 -20.74
CA GLU A 97 -0.34 -0.99 -21.83
C GLU A 97 -0.20 -2.40 -21.24
N VAL A 98 -0.88 -3.38 -21.85
CA VAL A 98 -0.76 -4.79 -21.47
C VAL A 98 0.43 -5.41 -22.19
N ALA A 99 1.49 -5.73 -21.46
CA ALA A 99 2.67 -6.41 -21.99
C ALA A 99 2.54 -7.94 -21.96
N ASP A 100 1.91 -8.49 -20.92
CA ASP A 100 1.63 -9.93 -20.78
C ASP A 100 0.25 -10.15 -20.13
N ASN A 101 -0.45 -11.17 -20.60
CA ASN A 101 -1.71 -11.65 -20.04
C ASN A 101 -1.81 -13.15 -20.31
N SER A 102 -1.19 -13.92 -19.43
CA SER A 102 -1.24 -15.37 -19.41
C SER A 102 -1.90 -15.86 -18.11
N PRO A 103 -2.29 -17.14 -18.01
CA PRO A 103 -3.01 -17.65 -16.84
C PRO A 103 -2.33 -17.39 -15.48
N ASP A 104 -1.00 -17.36 -15.46
CA ASP A 104 -0.22 -17.22 -14.22
C ASP A 104 0.56 -15.90 -14.16
N LEU A 105 0.43 -15.01 -15.15
CA LEU A 105 1.20 -13.77 -15.23
C LEU A 105 0.45 -12.69 -16.01
N ILE A 106 0.25 -11.55 -15.35
CA ILE A 106 -0.16 -10.29 -15.96
C ILE A 106 0.98 -9.29 -15.81
N THR A 107 1.33 -8.60 -16.90
CA THR A 107 2.29 -7.49 -16.87
C THR A 107 1.65 -6.26 -17.52
N LEU A 108 1.57 -5.15 -16.79
CA LEU A 108 1.06 -3.87 -17.26
C LEU A 108 2.14 -2.81 -17.14
N HIS A 109 2.34 -1.98 -18.17
CA HIS A 109 3.08 -0.72 -18.05
C HIS A 109 2.09 0.38 -17.71
N LEU A 110 2.41 1.24 -16.73
CA LEU A 110 1.56 2.35 -16.31
C LEU A 110 2.33 3.67 -16.38
N GLN A 111 1.69 4.69 -16.94
CA GLN A 111 2.31 5.99 -17.22
C GLN A 111 1.36 7.16 -16.92
N PRO A 112 1.90 8.36 -16.60
CA PRO A 112 1.10 9.59 -16.56
C PRO A 112 0.52 9.96 -17.93
N ALA A 113 -0.53 10.79 -17.96
CA ALA A 113 -1.14 11.23 -19.23
C ALA A 113 -0.24 12.14 -20.10
N GLU A 114 0.65 12.90 -19.46
CA GLU A 114 1.42 13.98 -20.10
C GLU A 114 2.94 13.82 -19.89
N SER A 115 3.42 12.60 -19.64
CA SER A 115 4.86 12.35 -19.51
C SER A 115 5.23 10.90 -19.75
N ASP A 116 6.19 10.66 -20.64
CA ASP A 116 6.80 9.34 -20.87
C ASP A 116 8.00 9.09 -19.93
N THR A 117 8.32 10.04 -19.05
CA THR A 117 9.51 9.95 -18.19
C THR A 117 9.31 9.07 -16.96
N VAL A 118 8.09 8.57 -16.76
CA VAL A 118 7.73 7.69 -15.64
C VAL A 118 7.04 6.48 -16.22
N ASP A 119 7.70 5.35 -16.13
CA ASP A 119 7.13 4.05 -16.45
C ASP A 119 7.19 3.17 -15.20
N ILE A 120 6.03 2.66 -14.79
CA ILE A 120 5.89 1.65 -13.76
C ILE A 120 5.40 0.36 -14.40
N THR A 121 6.21 -0.69 -14.27
CA THR A 121 5.78 -2.05 -14.64
C THR A 121 5.09 -2.69 -13.45
N LEU A 122 3.78 -2.92 -13.55
CA LEU A 122 3.01 -3.76 -12.64
C LEU A 122 3.06 -5.21 -13.11
N VAL A 123 3.79 -6.05 -12.38
CA VAL A 123 3.81 -7.50 -12.59
C VAL A 123 2.91 -8.14 -11.55
N VAL A 124 2.00 -9.01 -11.97
CA VAL A 124 1.10 -9.80 -11.11
C VAL A 124 1.26 -11.26 -11.51
N LYS A 125 1.91 -12.06 -10.67
CA LYS A 125 2.26 -13.45 -10.98
C LYS A 125 1.67 -14.42 -9.96
N VAL A 126 1.03 -15.48 -10.43
CA VAL A 126 0.66 -16.61 -9.57
C VAL A 126 1.90 -17.46 -9.33
N ASP A 127 2.30 -17.61 -8.06
CA ASP A 127 3.26 -18.62 -7.65
C ASP A 127 2.53 -19.89 -7.23
N SER A 128 2.55 -20.89 -8.10
CA SER A 128 1.98 -22.21 -7.87
C SER A 128 2.96 -23.21 -7.24
N GLN A 129 4.19 -22.77 -6.90
CA GLN A 129 5.23 -23.63 -6.31
C GLN A 129 5.29 -23.52 -4.77
N ALA A 130 4.50 -22.64 -4.17
CA ALA A 130 4.33 -22.62 -2.72
C ALA A 130 3.43 -23.79 -2.31
N ASP A 131 4.04 -24.81 -1.69
CA ASP A 131 3.51 -26.16 -1.40
C ASP A 131 2.10 -26.28 -0.78
N ASP A 132 1.40 -25.21 -0.41
CA ASP A 132 0.05 -25.29 0.20
C ASP A 132 -0.92 -24.14 -0.14
N SER A 133 -0.55 -23.09 -0.90
CA SER A 133 -1.49 -22.02 -1.30
C SER A 133 -0.93 -21.21 -2.47
N PRO A 134 -1.72 -20.96 -3.55
CA PRO A 134 -1.30 -20.02 -4.57
C PRO A 134 -1.14 -18.63 -3.96
N SER A 135 -0.13 -17.90 -4.41
CA SER A 135 0.12 -16.52 -4.00
C SER A 135 0.30 -15.62 -5.20
N VAL A 136 -0.02 -14.34 -5.06
CA VAL A 136 0.14 -13.35 -6.12
C VAL A 136 1.36 -12.48 -5.81
N LEU A 137 2.44 -12.66 -6.55
CA LEU A 137 3.58 -11.75 -6.46
C LEU A 137 3.24 -10.50 -7.26
N MET A 138 3.10 -9.37 -6.55
CA MET A 138 3.11 -8.06 -7.18
C MET A 138 4.53 -7.49 -7.12
N HIS A 139 5.03 -7.00 -8.24
CA HIS A 139 6.28 -6.25 -8.24
C HIS A 139 6.13 -5.01 -9.11
N THR A 140 6.63 -3.88 -8.60
CA THR A 140 6.69 -2.62 -9.34
C THR A 140 8.14 -2.27 -9.63
N GLU A 141 8.53 -2.39 -10.90
CA GLU A 141 9.79 -1.82 -11.39
C GLU A 141 9.52 -0.39 -11.81
N TYR A 142 10.33 0.55 -11.36
CA TYR A 142 10.29 1.92 -11.86
C TYR A 142 11.66 2.39 -12.29
N SER A 143 11.73 3.00 -13.47
CA SER A 143 12.86 3.80 -13.91
C SER A 143 12.46 5.27 -13.79
N ILE A 144 12.87 5.92 -12.70
CA ILE A 144 12.76 7.38 -12.62
C ILE A 144 14.09 7.94 -13.09
N ASP A 145 14.11 8.47 -14.30
CA ASP A 145 15.19 9.36 -14.70
C ASP A 145 15.21 10.56 -13.73
N ASN A 146 16.30 10.71 -12.96
CA ASN A 146 16.61 11.82 -12.03
C ASN A 146 16.03 11.83 -10.59
N ASN A 147 15.92 10.70 -9.87
CA ASN A 147 15.60 10.71 -8.41
C ASN A 147 14.35 11.56 -8.03
N THR A 148 13.40 11.70 -8.95
CA THR A 148 12.40 12.79 -8.88
C THR A 148 11.20 12.45 -8.00
N PHE A 149 10.97 11.18 -7.67
CA PHE A 149 9.85 10.75 -6.82
C PHE A 149 10.36 9.85 -5.70
N ASN A 150 9.88 10.07 -4.47
CA ASN A 150 10.22 9.29 -3.27
C ASN A 150 8.96 8.83 -2.51
N ARG A 151 7.81 8.82 -3.21
CA ARG A 151 6.52 8.37 -2.72
C ARG A 151 5.82 7.56 -3.79
N ILE A 152 5.18 6.47 -3.36
CA ILE A 152 4.20 5.74 -4.16
C ILE A 152 2.93 5.53 -3.34
N TRP A 153 1.78 5.66 -4.01
CA TRP A 153 0.48 5.30 -3.47
C TRP A 153 -0.07 4.18 -4.34
N VAL A 154 -0.49 3.10 -3.70
CA VAL A 154 -1.19 1.99 -4.34
C VAL A 154 -2.56 1.86 -3.71
N ARG A 155 -3.58 1.64 -4.54
CA ARG A 155 -4.96 1.42 -4.12
C ARG A 155 -5.38 0.01 -4.50
N PHE A 156 -5.99 -0.67 -3.52
CA PHE A 156 -6.66 -1.95 -3.69
C PHE A 156 -8.17 -1.75 -3.74
N SER A 157 -8.85 -2.57 -4.54
CA SER A 157 -10.31 -2.65 -4.56
C SER A 157 -10.83 -3.14 -3.22
N ALA A 158 -11.91 -2.53 -2.75
CA ALA A 158 -12.45 -2.81 -1.43
C ALA A 158 -13.98 -2.66 -1.39
N GLU A 159 -14.66 -3.51 -0.61
CA GLU A 159 -16.12 -3.48 -0.45
C GLU A 159 -16.53 -2.58 0.72
N GLN A 160 -17.75 -2.05 0.72
CA GLN A 160 -18.19 -1.06 1.71
C GLN A 160 -18.19 -1.60 3.15
N ASP A 161 -18.59 -2.85 3.32
CA ASP A 161 -18.70 -3.59 4.59
C ASP A 161 -17.50 -4.49 4.88
N GLU A 162 -16.46 -4.41 4.04
CA GLU A 162 -15.21 -5.14 4.23
C GLU A 162 -14.51 -4.74 5.52
N GLN A 163 -14.11 -5.75 6.29
CA GLN A 163 -13.34 -5.59 7.51
C GLN A 163 -11.87 -5.92 7.21
N VAL A 164 -10.98 -5.14 7.82
CA VAL A 164 -9.53 -5.26 7.60
C VAL A 164 -8.85 -5.37 8.96
N TRP A 165 -7.95 -6.34 9.12
CA TRP A 165 -7.22 -6.62 10.36
C TRP A 165 -5.72 -6.71 10.10
N GLY A 166 -4.89 -6.67 11.14
CA GLY A 166 -3.44 -6.77 11.03
C GLY A 166 -2.77 -5.46 11.38
N GLY A 167 -1.88 -4.96 10.50
CA GLY A 167 -1.07 -3.78 10.78
C GLY A 167 -0.01 -4.01 11.86
N GLY A 168 0.31 -5.28 12.14
CA GLY A 168 1.12 -5.69 13.29
C GLY A 168 0.29 -5.79 14.58
N GLU A 169 0.86 -5.35 15.71
CA GLU A 169 0.18 -5.35 17.02
C GLU A 169 -0.57 -4.03 17.24
N GLN A 170 -1.90 -4.06 17.07
CA GLN A 170 -2.76 -2.88 17.24
C GLN A 170 -3.57 -2.97 18.54
N TYR A 171 -3.53 -1.91 19.35
CA TYR A 171 -4.12 -1.93 20.69
C TYR A 171 -5.50 -1.25 20.78
N THR A 172 -5.80 -0.33 19.85
CA THR A 172 -7.05 0.46 19.89
C THR A 172 -8.15 -0.16 19.04
N TYR A 173 -7.82 -0.49 17.79
CA TYR A 173 -8.78 -1.00 16.81
C TYR A 173 -8.32 -2.36 16.30
N LEU A 174 -9.20 -3.36 16.44
CA LEU A 174 -9.00 -4.65 15.78
C LEU A 174 -9.36 -4.53 14.28
N ASN A 175 -10.54 -3.99 13.97
CA ASN A 175 -10.92 -3.64 12.60
C ASN A 175 -10.35 -2.27 12.23
N LEU A 176 -9.42 -2.26 11.28
CA LEU A 176 -8.68 -1.07 10.82
C LEU A 176 -9.49 -0.21 9.84
N ARG A 177 -10.63 -0.72 9.34
CA ARG A 177 -11.47 -0.01 8.39
C ARG A 177 -11.96 1.33 8.97
N GLY A 178 -11.86 2.40 8.17
CA GLY A 178 -12.28 3.75 8.59
C GLY A 178 -11.14 4.61 9.15
N HIS A 179 -9.95 4.03 9.34
CA HIS A 179 -8.82 4.67 10.01
C HIS A 179 -7.53 4.57 9.19
N TYR A 180 -6.56 5.43 9.50
CA TYR A 180 -5.25 5.43 8.89
C TYR A 180 -4.21 4.93 9.88
N PHE A 181 -3.39 3.96 9.48
CA PHE A 181 -2.36 3.36 10.33
C PHE A 181 -0.98 3.56 9.70
N PRO A 182 -0.20 4.53 10.17
CA PRO A 182 1.21 4.62 9.84
C PRO A 182 1.94 3.34 10.24
N ILE A 183 2.77 2.80 9.35
CA ILE A 183 3.67 1.70 9.67
C ILE A 183 5.02 2.32 10.06
N TRP A 184 5.14 2.72 11.33
CA TRP A 184 6.35 3.30 11.89
C TRP A 184 6.52 2.83 13.33
N THR A 185 7.62 2.15 13.63
CA THR A 185 7.85 1.63 14.99
C THR A 185 8.09 2.80 15.93
N SER A 186 7.32 2.86 17.01
CA SER A 186 7.44 3.89 18.03
C SER A 186 7.12 3.29 19.40
N GLU A 187 7.46 4.04 20.45
CA GLU A 187 6.85 3.80 21.75
C GLU A 187 5.32 3.77 21.63
N GLN A 188 4.65 2.87 22.36
CA GLN A 188 3.21 2.66 22.22
C GLN A 188 2.37 3.85 22.69
N GLY A 189 2.92 4.69 23.56
CA GLY A 189 2.24 5.80 24.23
C GLY A 189 1.41 5.41 25.46
N VAL A 190 1.15 6.37 26.34
CA VAL A 190 0.43 6.25 27.61
C VAL A 190 -0.88 7.05 27.51
N GLY A 191 -2.03 6.37 27.60
CA GLY A 191 -3.36 6.99 27.42
C GLY A 191 -3.89 6.81 25.99
N ARG A 192 -3.20 7.35 24.98
CA ARG A 192 -3.43 7.10 23.53
C ARG A 192 -4.77 7.53 22.93
N ASP A 193 -5.61 8.19 23.72
CA ASP A 193 -6.95 8.64 23.34
C ASP A 193 -7.05 10.18 23.29
N GLY A 194 -5.94 10.90 23.45
CA GLY A 194 -5.92 12.36 23.62
C GLY A 194 -6.60 12.85 24.90
N GLY A 195 -6.91 11.94 25.82
CA GLY A 195 -7.52 12.21 27.11
C GLY A 195 -6.53 12.81 28.11
N ILE A 196 -7.00 13.02 29.34
CA ILE A 196 -6.20 13.69 30.39
C ILE A 196 -4.88 12.95 30.66
N ILE A 197 -4.89 11.61 30.61
CA ILE A 197 -3.69 10.80 30.81
C ILE A 197 -2.70 11.00 29.65
N ALA A 198 -3.17 10.95 28.40
CA ALA A 198 -2.34 11.20 27.23
C ALA A 198 -1.72 12.60 27.26
N ASN A 199 -2.52 13.63 27.57
CA ASN A 199 -2.03 15.01 27.64
C ASN A 199 -0.98 15.23 28.74
N ILE A 200 -1.11 14.56 29.90
CA ILE A 200 -0.09 14.63 30.95
C ILE A 200 1.19 13.93 30.49
N SER A 201 1.08 12.78 29.84
CA SER A 201 2.22 12.04 29.29
C SER A 201 2.89 12.76 28.12
N ASP A 202 2.17 13.54 27.33
CA ASP A 202 2.75 14.40 26.29
C ASP A 202 3.56 15.56 26.89
N LEU A 203 3.07 16.16 27.98
CA LEU A 203 3.82 17.18 28.73
C LEU A 203 5.08 16.60 29.39
N ASP A 204 5.12 15.30 29.65
CA ASP A 204 6.24 14.55 30.23
C ASP A 204 6.99 13.73 29.16
N GLY A 205 7.37 14.39 28.06
CA GLY A 205 8.28 13.82 27.06
C GLY A 205 7.63 13.25 25.79
N GLY A 206 6.43 13.72 25.42
CA GLY A 206 5.76 13.31 24.17
C GLY A 206 5.23 11.88 24.18
N ALA A 207 4.99 11.32 25.37
CA ALA A 207 4.69 9.91 25.56
C ALA A 207 3.17 9.60 25.57
N GLY A 208 2.29 10.52 25.22
CA GLY A 208 0.84 10.30 25.20
C GLY A 208 0.39 9.33 24.10
N GLY A 209 1.10 9.37 22.96
CA GLY A 209 0.85 8.53 21.78
C GLY A 209 -0.52 8.73 21.13
N HIS A 210 -0.80 7.92 20.11
CA HIS A 210 -2.04 8.00 19.33
C HIS A 210 -2.72 6.62 19.23
N TYR A 211 -3.90 6.59 18.62
CA TYR A 211 -4.64 5.33 18.44
C TYR A 211 -3.84 4.27 17.66
N TYR A 212 -2.93 4.72 16.78
CA TYR A 212 -2.12 3.88 15.87
C TYR A 212 -0.71 3.56 16.38
N THR A 213 -0.22 4.17 17.46
CA THR A 213 1.17 3.97 17.91
C THR A 213 1.40 2.55 18.44
N THR A 214 2.48 1.91 18.01
CA THR A 214 2.82 0.54 18.39
C THR A 214 4.30 0.26 18.24
N TYR A 215 4.84 -0.60 19.11
CA TYR A 215 6.20 -1.11 18.98
C TYR A 215 6.36 -2.03 17.77
N TRP A 216 5.28 -2.69 17.36
CA TRP A 216 5.32 -3.73 16.34
C TRP A 216 4.33 -3.44 15.21
N PRO A 217 4.53 -2.37 14.42
CA PRO A 217 3.77 -2.20 13.20
C PRO A 217 4.33 -3.16 12.15
N GLN A 218 3.43 -3.68 11.31
CA GLN A 218 3.81 -4.50 10.17
C GLN A 218 2.97 -4.07 8.98
N ALA A 219 3.61 -3.90 7.82
CA ALA A 219 2.93 -3.58 6.57
C ALA A 219 2.23 -4.81 5.98
N SER A 220 1.32 -5.40 6.75
CA SER A 220 0.52 -6.54 6.35
C SER A 220 -0.90 -6.41 6.90
N PHE A 221 -1.88 -6.92 6.15
CA PHE A 221 -3.25 -6.97 6.61
C PHE A 221 -4.00 -8.19 6.06
N LEU A 222 -5.11 -8.53 6.71
CA LEU A 222 -6.07 -9.56 6.35
C LEU A 222 -7.41 -8.89 6.05
N SER A 223 -8.06 -9.31 4.97
CA SER A 223 -9.41 -8.86 4.58
C SER A 223 -10.47 -9.91 4.90
N SER A 224 -11.69 -9.47 5.25
CA SER A 224 -12.87 -10.35 5.35
C SER A 224 -13.24 -11.02 4.04
N ARG A 225 -12.72 -10.53 2.91
CA ARG A 225 -12.81 -11.13 1.56
C ARG A 225 -11.87 -12.33 1.39
N ARG A 226 -11.24 -12.81 2.48
CA ARG A 226 -10.41 -14.03 2.54
C ARG A 226 -9.13 -13.94 1.72
N TYR A 227 -8.45 -12.81 1.83
CA TYR A 227 -7.10 -12.64 1.33
C TYR A 227 -6.25 -11.82 2.30
N SER A 228 -4.94 -11.98 2.22
CA SER A 228 -3.98 -11.13 2.91
C SER A 228 -3.18 -10.29 1.93
N ILE A 229 -2.62 -9.19 2.42
CA ILE A 229 -1.67 -8.37 1.69
C ILE A 229 -0.46 -8.20 2.59
N ILE A 230 0.73 -8.39 2.03
CA ILE A 230 2.00 -8.10 2.69
C ILE A 230 2.74 -7.12 1.79
N ILE A 231 3.47 -6.20 2.40
CA ILE A 231 4.29 -5.22 1.71
C ILE A 231 5.69 -5.40 2.30
N SER A 232 6.67 -5.71 1.45
CA SER A 232 8.03 -6.11 1.84
C SER A 232 9.10 -5.27 1.18
#